data_AF-A0A7C3C7Y7-F1
#
_entry.id   AF-A0A7C3C7Y7-F1
#
_cell.length_a   1.000
_cell.length_b   1.000
_cell.length_c   1.000
_cell.angle_alpha   90.00
_cell.angle_beta   90.00
_cell.angle_gamma   90.00
#
_symmetry.space_group_name_H-M   'P 1'
#
loop_
_entity.id
_entity.type
_entity.pdbx_description
1 polymer ?
#
loop_
_entity_poly.entity_id
_entity_poly.type
_entity_poly.pdbx_seq_one_letter_code
_entity_poly.pdbx_strand_id
1 'polypeptide(L)' 'MANAYVQDLKHQEDELAIQYLPAVKAMAFRLKERLPSSVDFSDLSAIGTEELIKLARRYDENLNDS' A
#
# COMPACT_ATOMS: atom_id res chain seq x y z
N MET A 1 -15.04 23.78 10.27
CA MET A 1 -15.80 22.70 9.60
C MET A 1 -15.01 21.98 8.49
N ALA A 2 -13.80 22.41 8.12
CA ALA A 2 -12.96 21.73 7.10
C ALA A 2 -12.24 20.45 7.60
N ASN A 3 -12.23 20.18 8.91
CA ASN A 3 -11.42 19.09 9.47
C ASN A 3 -12.07 17.71 9.33
N ALA A 4 -13.41 17.61 9.40
CA ALA A 4 -14.11 16.32 9.35
C ALA A 4 -14.07 15.69 7.96
N TYR A 5 -14.25 16.49 6.90
CA TYR A 5 -14.19 16.02 5.52
C TYR A 5 -12.79 15.52 5.12
N VAL A 6 -11.74 16.24 5.52
CA VAL A 6 -10.35 15.81 5.27
C VAL A 6 -9.99 14.56 6.08
N GLN A 7 -10.57 14.39 7.27
CA GLN A 7 -10.41 13.17 8.05
C GLN A 7 -11.13 11.98 7.39
N ASP A 8 -12.32 12.20 6.84
CA ASP A 8 -13.08 11.16 6.14
C ASP A 8 -12.37 10.68 4.86
N LEU A 9 -11.83 11.61 4.07
CA LEU A 9 -11.00 11.27 2.90
C LEU A 9 -9.76 10.44 3.29
N LYS A 10 -9.03 10.88 4.31
CA LYS A 10 -7.86 10.12 4.82
C LYS A 10 -8.25 8.74 5.33
N HIS A 11 -9.42 8.63 5.95
CA HIS A 11 -9.91 7.35 6.44
C HIS A 11 -10.18 6.39 5.29
N GLN A 12 -10.81 6.86 4.21
CA GLN A 12 -11.04 6.08 2.99
C GLN A 12 -9.71 5.65 2.33
N GLU A 13 -8.74 6.55 2.23
CA GLU A 13 -7.39 6.24 1.71
C GLU A 13 -6.69 5.16 2.56
N ASP A 14 -6.76 5.28 3.88
CA ASP A 14 -6.16 4.32 4.82
C ASP A 14 -6.88 2.95 4.77
N GLU A 15 -8.22 2.94 4.66
CA GLU A 15 -9.00 1.72 4.47
C GLU A 15 -8.63 1.01 3.18
N LEU A 16 -8.49 1.75 2.08
CA LEU A 16 -8.04 1.21 0.80
C LEU A 16 -6.66 0.56 0.94
N ALA A 17 -5.70 1.24 1.58
CA ALA A 17 -4.37 0.69 1.81
C ALA A 17 -4.45 -0.63 2.62
N ILE A 18 -5.24 -0.67 3.70
CA ILE A 18 -5.42 -1.87 4.53
C ILE A 18 -5.95 -3.06 3.71
N GLN A 19 -6.90 -2.83 2.81
CA GLN A 19 -7.45 -3.88 1.94
C GLN A 19 -6.39 -4.51 1.04
N TYR A 20 -5.40 -3.74 0.59
CA TYR A 20 -4.34 -4.21 -0.31
C TYR A 20 -3.06 -4.71 0.38
N LEU A 21 -2.87 -4.49 1.69
CA LEU A 21 -1.72 -5.02 2.44
C LEU A 21 -1.48 -6.54 2.25
N PRO A 22 -2.52 -7.41 2.24
CA PRO A 22 -2.32 -8.84 1.99
C PRO A 22 -1.70 -9.13 0.61
N ALA A 23 -2.06 -8.35 -0.41
CA ALA A 23 -1.52 -8.48 -1.76
C ALA A 23 -0.04 -8.09 -1.79
N VAL A 24 0.35 -6.99 -1.13
CA VAL A 24 1.75 -6.58 -1.00
C VAL A 24 2.58 -7.65 -0.30
N LYS A 25 2.07 -8.22 0.79
CA LYS A 25 2.74 -9.33 1.50
C LYS A 25 2.93 -10.55 0.59
N ALA A 26 1.91 -10.91 -0.18
CA ALA A 26 1.99 -12.02 -1.12
C ALA A 26 3.01 -11.76 -2.24
N MET A 27 3.10 -10.53 -2.75
CA MET A 27 4.11 -10.13 -3.73
C MET A 27 5.53 -10.18 -3.14
N ALA A 28 5.73 -9.65 -1.93
CA ALA A 28 7.01 -9.73 -1.23
C ALA A 28 7.49 -11.18 -1.03
N PHE A 29 6.55 -12.09 -0.73
CA PHE A 29 6.85 -13.52 -0.60
C PHE A 29 7.31 -14.13 -1.94
N ARG A 30 6.55 -13.89 -3.03
CA ARG A 30 6.91 -14.38 -4.38
C ARG A 30 8.24 -13.82 -4.88
N LEU A 31 8.55 -12.57 -4.56
CA LEU A 31 9.84 -11.96 -4.88
C LEU A 31 10.97 -12.64 -4.09
N LYS A 32 10.75 -12.87 -2.79
CA LYS A 32 11.75 -13.50 -1.91
C LYS A 32 12.17 -14.89 -2.41
N GLU A 33 11.25 -15.67 -2.98
CA GLU A 33 11.54 -16.99 -3.57
C GLU A 33 12.57 -16.95 -4.71
N ARG A 34 12.75 -15.79 -5.36
CA ARG A 34 13.63 -15.61 -6.53
C ARG A 34 14.85 -14.74 -6.23
N LEU A 35 15.04 -14.32 -4.98
CA LEU A 35 16.11 -13.42 -4.56
C LEU A 35 17.13 -14.14 -3.66
N PRO A 36 18.40 -13.69 -3.65
CA PRO A 36 19.44 -14.26 -2.79
C PRO A 36 19.08 -14.26 -1.30
N SER A 37 19.75 -15.11 -0.52
CA SER A 37 19.58 -15.20 0.94
C SER A 37 19.92 -13.90 1.67
N SER A 38 20.73 -13.02 1.07
CA SER A 38 21.09 -11.71 1.62
C SER A 38 19.94 -10.70 1.64
N VAL A 39 18.83 -10.95 0.93
CA VAL A 39 17.65 -10.08 0.94
C VAL A 39 16.62 -10.64 1.89
N ASP A 40 16.19 -9.85 2.88
CA ASP A 40 15.17 -10.26 3.83
C ASP A 40 13.75 -9.96 3.30
N PHE A 41 12.82 -10.86 3.63
CA PHE A 41 11.40 -10.66 3.38
C PHE A 41 10.84 -9.44 4.14
N SER A 42 11.39 -9.16 5.33
CA SER A 42 10.98 -8.02 6.16
C SER A 42 11.24 -6.69 5.45
N ASP A 43 12.41 -6.53 4.83
CA ASP A 43 12.78 -5.34 4.05
C ASP A 43 11.83 -5.12 2.86
N LEU A 44 11.54 -6.19 2.11
CA LEU A 44 10.61 -6.14 0.97
C LEU A 44 9.19 -5.77 1.41
N SER A 45 8.73 -6.34 2.53
CA SER A 45 7.41 -6.06 3.08
C SER A 45 7.29 -4.63 3.59
N ALA A 46 8.35 -4.11 4.23
CA ALA A 46 8.39 -2.75 4.76
C ALA A 46 8.33 -1.72 3.62
N ILE A 47 9.22 -1.86 2.62
CA ILE A 47 9.26 -0.94 1.46
C ILE A 47 7.94 -1.02 0.66
N GLY A 48 7.45 -2.24 0.41
CA GLY A 48 6.18 -2.41 -0.30
C GLY A 48 4.99 -1.77 0.42
N THR A 49 4.97 -1.86 1.76
CA THR A 49 3.92 -1.23 2.57
C THR A 49 4.03 0.29 2.55
N GLU A 50 5.25 0.84 2.63
CA GLU A 50 5.48 2.28 2.56
C GLU A 50 4.98 2.86 1.22
N GLU A 51 5.36 2.24 0.10
CA GLU A 51 4.94 2.70 -1.22
C GLU A 51 3.44 2.52 -1.47
N LEU A 52 2.82 1.46 -0.93
CA LEU A 52 1.36 1.30 -0.97
C LEU A 52 0.64 2.47 -0.29
N ILE A 53 1.08 2.86 0.92
CA ILE A 53 0.46 3.96 1.67
C ILE A 53 0.64 5.29 0.91
N LYS A 54 1.80 5.53 0.30
CA LYS A 54 2.02 6.71 -0.53
C LYS A 54 1.12 6.72 -1.77
N LEU A 55 0.90 5.57 -2.38
CA LEU A 55 0.03 5.40 -3.55
C LEU A 55 -1.43 5.64 -3.18
N ALA A 56 -1.91 5.05 -2.09
CA ALA A 56 -3.29 5.22 -1.63
C ALA A 56 -3.66 6.69 -1.40
N ARG A 57 -2.73 7.49 -0.87
CA ARG A 57 -2.90 8.95 -0.66
C ARG A 57 -2.92 9.79 -1.94
N ARG A 58 -2.52 9.22 -3.07
CA ARG A 58 -2.50 9.89 -4.38
C ARG A 58 -3.47 9.24 -5.36
N TYR A 59 -4.22 8.25 -4.90
CA TYR A 59 -5.14 7.51 -5.73
C TYR A 59 -6.32 8.41 -6.08
N ASP A 60 -6.58 8.55 -7.38
CA ASP A 60 -7.72 9.27 -7.91
C ASP A 60 -8.59 8.26 -8.68
N GLU A 61 -9.74 7.91 -8.12
CA GLU A 61 -10.68 6.95 -8.71
C GLU A 61 -11.09 7.35 -10.14
N ASN A 62 -11.25 8.66 -10.40
CA ASN A 62 -11.73 9.14 -11.70
C ASN A 62 -10.68 8.99 -12.82
N LEU A 63 -9.40 8.86 -12.46
CA LEU A 63 -8.31 8.66 -13.42
C LEU A 63 -7.96 7.19 -13.61
N ASN A 64 -8.29 6.31 -12.66
CA ASN A 64 -7.73 4.96 -12.60
C ASN A 64 -8.74 3.82 -12.82
N ASP A 65 -10.06 4.10 -12.81
CA ASP A 65 -11.13 3.10 -13.06
C ASP A 65 -11.75 3.19 -14.48
N SER A 66 -10.96 3.56 -15.51
CA SER A 66 -11.38 3.56 -16.93
C SER A 66 -11.49 2.17 -17.55
#